data_AF-A0A6P1LIL2-F1
#
_entry.id   AF-A0A6P1LIL2-F1
#
_cell.length_a   1.000
_cell.length_b   1.000
_cell.length_c   1.000
_cell.angle_alpha   90.00
_cell.angle_beta   90.00
_cell.angle_gamma   90.00
#
_symmetry.space_group_name_H-M   'P 1'
#
loop_
_entity.id
_entity.type
_entity.pdbx_description
1 polymer ?
#
loop_
_entity_poly.entity_id
_entity_poly.type
_entity_poly.pdbx_seq_one_letter_code
_entity_poly.pdbx_strand_id
1 'polypeptide(L)'
;MKTIIENKVYFVTNQNINNNTYVLLNKNSAIVIDISWNYNEVINFLKNRKIDNLALLITHCHFDHIADIDKLLNEYKDLKIYVSKHEGDFITSKHTNRIFKTPIVVDKKYVHYIEDNETLHIFNDDFIIKTIYSPGHSIGSTVYEYENIYFTGDFIFSDAIGRVDLPTSNIDQMVSSIKRFMKLCNKNYLICPGHESFCYAKNLRENNMEIKQVFDVYGDKENE
;
A
#
# COMPACT_ATOMS: atom_id res chain seq x y z
N MET A 1 16.66 -6.57 6.00
CA MET A 1 15.45 -5.76 6.29
C MET A 1 15.63 -5.02 7.61
N LYS A 2 15.16 -3.79 7.67
CA LYS A 2 15.11 -2.94 8.87
C LYS A 2 13.83 -3.21 9.66
N THR A 3 13.84 -2.96 10.96
CA THR A 3 12.70 -3.23 11.87
C THR A 3 11.92 -1.95 12.16
N ILE A 4 10.58 -2.02 12.12
CA ILE A 4 9.66 -0.97 12.57
C ILE A 4 9.07 -1.36 13.93
N ILE A 5 8.47 -2.54 14.01
CA ILE A 5 8.00 -3.15 15.25
C ILE A 5 8.77 -4.46 15.43
N GLU A 6 9.47 -4.58 16.55
CA GLU A 6 10.30 -5.76 16.83
C GLU A 6 9.50 -7.05 16.70
N ASN A 7 10.05 -8.00 15.94
CA ASN A 7 9.45 -9.31 15.65
C ASN A 7 8.10 -9.30 14.90
N LYS A 8 7.61 -8.14 14.44
CA LYS A 8 6.31 -8.03 13.77
C LYS A 8 6.33 -7.28 12.45
N VAL A 9 7.00 -6.14 12.36
CA VAL A 9 6.92 -5.28 11.16
C VAL A 9 8.31 -4.87 10.73
N TYR A 10 8.61 -5.13 9.47
CA TYR A 10 9.91 -4.90 8.84
C TYR A 10 9.73 -4.15 7.54
N PHE A 11 10.81 -3.55 7.05
CA PHE A 11 10.82 -2.93 5.73
C PHE A 11 12.19 -3.02 5.05
N VAL A 12 12.17 -2.81 3.74
CA VAL A 12 13.32 -2.60 2.88
C VAL A 12 12.98 -1.48 1.90
N THR A 13 13.97 -0.66 1.59
CA THR A 13 13.82 0.43 0.61
C THR A 13 14.71 0.13 -0.58
N ASN A 14 14.12 0.08 -1.77
CA ASN A 14 14.87 0.13 -3.02
C ASN A 14 15.55 1.49 -3.17
N GLN A 15 16.87 1.53 -3.02
CA GLN A 15 17.66 2.76 -3.03
C GLN A 15 17.66 3.50 -4.37
N ASN A 16 17.37 2.82 -5.49
CA ASN A 16 17.43 3.43 -6.81
C ASN A 16 16.22 4.33 -7.11
N ILE A 17 15.07 4.03 -6.51
CA ILE A 17 13.79 4.71 -6.74
C ILE A 17 13.12 5.19 -5.44
N ASN A 18 13.78 4.95 -4.30
CA ASN A 18 13.30 5.30 -2.98
C ASN A 18 11.90 4.75 -2.66
N ASN A 19 11.63 3.49 -3.04
CA ASN A 19 10.35 2.81 -2.80
C ASN A 19 10.49 1.78 -1.67
N ASN A 20 9.51 1.72 -0.77
CA ASN A 20 9.48 0.89 0.43
C ASN A 20 8.60 -0.34 0.22
N THR A 21 9.17 -1.52 0.51
CA THR A 21 8.42 -2.76 0.68
C THR A 21 8.34 -3.10 2.17
N TYR A 22 7.14 -3.42 2.66
CA TYR A 22 6.90 -3.78 4.04
C TYR A 22 6.63 -5.28 4.20
N VAL A 23 7.03 -5.83 5.34
CA VAL A 23 6.74 -7.23 5.71
C VAL A 23 6.15 -7.26 7.12
N LEU A 24 4.90 -7.72 7.21
CA LEU A 24 4.25 -8.10 8.47
C LEU A 24 4.53 -9.57 8.72
N LEU A 25 4.99 -9.89 9.92
CA LEU A 25 5.45 -11.22 10.29
C LEU A 25 4.60 -11.78 11.43
N ASN A 26 4.19 -13.03 11.26
CA ASN A 26 3.71 -13.90 12.32
C ASN A 26 4.52 -15.22 12.25
N LYS A 27 4.23 -16.19 13.12
CA LYS A 27 5.08 -17.38 13.36
C LYS A 27 5.49 -18.12 12.09
N ASN A 28 4.54 -18.46 11.23
CA ASN A 28 4.75 -19.22 9.99
C ASN A 28 4.08 -18.56 8.77
N SER A 29 3.55 -17.36 8.95
CA SER A 29 2.80 -16.60 7.95
C SER A 29 3.34 -15.16 7.87
N ALA A 30 3.25 -14.56 6.69
CA ALA A 30 3.64 -13.19 6.48
C ALA A 30 2.71 -12.48 5.48
N ILE A 31 2.66 -11.17 5.59
CA ILE A 31 2.11 -10.27 4.59
C ILE A 31 3.25 -9.42 4.04
N VAL A 32 3.39 -9.37 2.73
CA VAL A 32 4.18 -8.34 2.03
C VAL A 32 3.22 -7.23 1.60
N ILE A 33 3.61 -5.97 1.77
CA ILE A 33 2.85 -4.81 1.25
C ILE A 33 3.72 -4.13 0.21
N ASP A 34 3.25 -4.17 -1.04
CA ASP A 34 3.97 -3.81 -2.28
C ASP A 34 5.30 -4.57 -2.47
N ILE A 35 5.80 -4.69 -3.70
CA ILE A 35 7.07 -5.38 -3.98
C ILE A 35 7.87 -4.72 -5.12
N SER A 36 8.92 -4.01 -4.74
CA SER A 36 9.47 -2.92 -5.55
C SER A 36 10.91 -3.17 -6.00
N TRP A 37 11.14 -4.24 -6.77
CA TRP A 37 12.48 -4.77 -7.10
C TRP A 37 13.32 -5.17 -5.87
N ASN A 38 12.69 -5.41 -4.72
CA ASN A 38 13.34 -5.87 -3.50
C ASN A 38 13.21 -7.38 -3.26
N TYR A 39 12.76 -8.15 -4.26
CA TYR A 39 12.49 -9.58 -4.12
C TYR A 39 13.58 -10.38 -3.41
N ASN A 40 14.85 -10.21 -3.80
CA ASN A 40 15.95 -10.99 -3.21
C ASN A 40 16.09 -10.76 -1.71
N GLU A 41 15.90 -9.53 -1.23
CA GLU A 41 15.97 -9.22 0.20
C GLU A 41 14.76 -9.78 0.95
N VAL A 42 13.56 -9.64 0.37
CA VAL A 42 12.31 -10.11 0.94
C VAL A 42 12.30 -11.65 1.02
N ILE A 43 12.60 -12.34 -0.08
CA ILE A 43 12.55 -13.82 -0.11
C ILE A 43 13.59 -14.45 0.84
N ASN A 44 14.80 -13.89 0.91
CA ASN A 44 15.82 -14.36 1.84
C ASN A 44 15.38 -14.15 3.30
N PHE A 45 14.75 -13.02 3.60
CA PHE A 45 14.18 -12.75 4.91
C PHE A 45 13.08 -13.77 5.27
N LEU A 46 12.13 -14.02 4.36
CA LEU A 46 11.04 -14.97 4.56
C LEU A 46 11.55 -16.41 4.73
N LYS A 47 12.50 -16.86 3.90
CA LYS A 47 13.11 -18.19 3.97
C LYS A 47 13.87 -18.41 5.28
N ASN A 48 14.64 -17.41 5.74
CA ASN A 48 15.35 -17.48 7.01
C ASN A 48 14.40 -17.59 8.22
N ARG A 49 13.18 -17.06 8.09
CA ARG A 49 12.11 -17.16 9.11
C ARG A 49 11.19 -18.36 8.91
N LYS A 50 11.43 -19.20 7.90
CA LYS A 50 10.62 -20.39 7.56
C LYS A 50 9.15 -20.04 7.38
N ILE A 51 8.88 -19.00 6.60
CA ILE A 51 7.52 -18.58 6.28
C ILE A 51 6.96 -19.44 5.15
N ASP A 52 5.91 -20.18 5.49
CA ASP A 52 5.22 -21.11 4.57
C ASP A 52 4.04 -20.42 3.87
N ASN A 53 3.33 -19.54 4.59
CA ASN A 53 2.12 -18.88 4.09
C ASN A 53 2.40 -17.40 3.81
N LEU A 54 2.24 -16.98 2.56
CA LEU A 54 2.46 -15.61 2.15
C LEU A 54 1.20 -15.00 1.53
N ALA A 55 0.86 -13.79 1.96
CA ALA A 55 -0.07 -12.92 1.27
C ALA A 55 0.66 -11.65 0.81
N LEU A 56 0.16 -11.04 -0.25
CA LEU A 56 0.61 -9.77 -0.79
C LEU A 56 -0.57 -8.81 -0.75
N LEU A 57 -0.41 -7.65 -0.10
CA LEU A 57 -1.33 -6.53 -0.25
C LEU A 57 -0.69 -5.53 -1.23
N ILE A 58 -1.48 -5.05 -2.18
CA ILE A 58 -1.05 -4.04 -3.15
C ILE A 58 -1.78 -2.73 -2.80
N THR A 59 -1.03 -1.66 -2.57
CA THR A 59 -1.62 -0.34 -2.30
C THR A 59 -2.23 0.24 -3.58
N HIS A 60 -1.51 0.08 -4.70
CA HIS A 60 -1.95 0.41 -6.07
C HIS A 60 -1.04 -0.26 -7.12
N CYS A 61 -1.47 -0.32 -8.38
CA CYS A 61 -0.82 -1.10 -9.44
C CYS A 61 0.14 -0.30 -10.34
N HIS A 62 0.79 0.74 -9.81
CA HIS A 62 1.93 1.34 -10.51
C HIS A 62 3.11 0.36 -10.54
N PHE A 63 3.87 0.42 -11.63
CA PHE A 63 4.87 -0.59 -12.00
C PHE A 63 5.92 -0.83 -10.92
N ASP A 64 6.29 0.22 -10.19
CA ASP A 64 7.27 0.20 -9.11
C ASP A 64 6.75 -0.40 -7.81
N HIS A 65 5.43 -0.59 -7.64
CA HIS A 65 4.83 -1.26 -6.48
C HIS A 65 4.55 -2.75 -6.71
N ILE A 66 4.58 -3.19 -7.96
CA ILE A 66 4.20 -4.56 -8.36
C ILE A 66 5.32 -5.31 -9.10
N ALA A 67 6.52 -4.74 -9.13
CA ALA A 67 7.61 -5.11 -10.01
C ALA A 67 8.07 -6.57 -9.93
N ASP A 68 7.98 -7.21 -8.75
CA ASP A 68 8.41 -8.61 -8.56
C ASP A 68 7.27 -9.57 -8.16
N ILE A 69 6.01 -9.26 -8.48
CA ILE A 69 4.87 -10.16 -8.17
C ILE A 69 5.06 -11.55 -8.79
N ASP A 70 5.55 -11.60 -10.03
CA ASP A 70 5.80 -12.85 -10.75
C ASP A 70 6.81 -13.75 -10.02
N LYS A 71 7.85 -13.15 -9.42
CA LYS A 71 8.84 -13.87 -8.62
C LYS A 71 8.23 -14.42 -7.34
N LEU A 72 7.38 -13.66 -6.65
CA LEU A 72 6.67 -14.17 -5.47
C LEU A 72 5.72 -15.33 -5.81
N LEU A 73 4.99 -15.26 -6.94
CA LEU A 73 4.13 -16.34 -7.43
C LEU A 73 4.92 -17.60 -7.82
N ASN A 74 6.17 -17.43 -8.28
CA ASN A 74 7.04 -18.55 -8.59
C ASN A 74 7.47 -19.32 -7.34
N GLU A 75 7.70 -18.62 -6.22
CA GLU A 75 8.07 -19.22 -4.93
C GLU A 75 6.86 -19.74 -4.13
N TYR A 76 5.76 -18.98 -4.09
CA TYR A 76 4.57 -19.27 -3.29
C TYR A 76 3.38 -19.58 -4.19
N LYS A 77 3.08 -20.88 -4.35
CA LYS A 77 2.02 -21.37 -5.24
C LYS A 77 0.60 -21.09 -4.74
N ASP A 78 0.45 -20.83 -3.45
CA ASP A 78 -0.82 -20.47 -2.80
C ASP A 78 -0.85 -18.99 -2.39
N LEU A 79 -0.01 -18.15 -3.01
CA LEU A 79 0.04 -16.72 -2.73
C LEU A 79 -1.34 -16.08 -2.95
N LYS A 80 -1.82 -15.36 -1.93
CA LYS A 80 -3.03 -14.55 -2.00
C LYS A 80 -2.64 -13.09 -2.25
N ILE A 81 -3.13 -12.50 -3.32
CA ILE A 81 -2.87 -11.11 -3.70
C ILE A 81 -4.14 -10.30 -3.47
N TYR A 82 -4.11 -9.41 -2.50
CA TYR A 82 -5.21 -8.50 -2.19
C TYR A 82 -4.97 -7.15 -2.86
N VAL A 83 -5.96 -6.68 -3.60
CA VAL A 83 -5.87 -5.45 -4.39
C VAL A 83 -7.25 -4.85 -4.54
N SER A 84 -7.34 -3.52 -4.60
CA SER A 84 -8.61 -2.83 -4.83
C SER A 84 -9.33 -3.37 -6.07
N LYS A 85 -10.65 -3.53 -5.97
CA LYS A 85 -11.50 -3.90 -7.13
C LYS A 85 -11.37 -2.94 -8.31
N HIS A 86 -10.92 -1.70 -8.06
CA HIS A 86 -10.69 -0.68 -9.08
C HIS A 86 -9.33 -0.81 -9.78
N GLU A 87 -8.44 -1.65 -9.27
CA GLU A 87 -7.03 -1.76 -9.70
C GLU A 87 -6.67 -3.13 -10.27
N GLY A 88 -7.31 -4.21 -9.81
CA GLY A 88 -6.82 -5.56 -10.13
C GLY A 88 -6.85 -5.95 -11.62
N ASP A 89 -7.62 -5.24 -12.46
CA ASP A 89 -7.50 -5.40 -13.91
C ASP A 89 -6.13 -4.93 -14.45
N PHE A 90 -5.42 -4.00 -13.79
CA PHE A 90 -4.06 -3.56 -14.17
C PHE A 90 -2.97 -4.60 -13.93
N ILE A 91 -3.28 -5.71 -13.24
CA ILE A 91 -2.37 -6.84 -13.07
C ILE A 91 -2.90 -8.13 -13.68
N THR A 92 -4.20 -8.23 -14.00
CA THR A 92 -4.79 -9.46 -14.55
C THR A 92 -5.06 -9.41 -16.05
N SER A 93 -4.95 -8.23 -16.70
CA SER A 93 -5.24 -8.06 -18.13
C SER A 93 -4.11 -7.39 -18.90
N LYS A 94 -3.60 -8.11 -19.91
CA LYS A 94 -2.55 -7.63 -20.84
C LYS A 94 -2.87 -6.27 -21.48
N HIS A 95 -4.15 -5.93 -21.63
CA HIS A 95 -4.57 -4.68 -22.25
C HIS A 95 -4.34 -3.47 -21.32
N THR A 96 -4.82 -3.57 -20.09
CA THR A 96 -4.80 -2.52 -19.06
C THR A 96 -3.40 -2.33 -18.48
N ASN A 97 -2.61 -3.40 -18.40
CA ASN A 97 -1.18 -3.36 -18.10
C ASN A 97 -0.36 -2.36 -18.93
N ARG A 98 -0.79 -2.06 -20.16
CA ARG A 98 -0.10 -1.08 -21.03
C ARG A 98 -0.21 0.36 -20.53
N ILE A 99 -1.23 0.67 -19.71
CA ILE A 99 -1.44 2.01 -19.12
C ILE A 99 -0.25 2.37 -18.24
N PHE A 100 0.22 1.42 -17.43
CA PHE A 100 1.37 1.60 -16.52
C PHE A 100 2.66 0.94 -17.00
N LYS A 101 2.66 0.41 -18.25
CA LYS A 101 3.79 -0.31 -18.88
C LYS A 101 4.31 -1.49 -18.04
N THR A 102 3.43 -2.16 -17.31
CA THR A 102 3.79 -3.31 -16.48
C THR A 102 3.63 -4.61 -17.28
N PRO A 103 4.69 -5.39 -17.55
CA PRO A 103 4.58 -6.62 -18.34
C PRO A 103 3.99 -7.82 -17.58
N ILE A 104 3.50 -7.64 -16.34
CA ILE A 104 3.15 -8.73 -15.40
C ILE A 104 1.66 -9.08 -15.49
N VAL A 105 1.33 -10.31 -15.85
CA VAL A 105 -0.07 -10.79 -15.88
C VAL A 105 -0.25 -11.88 -14.83
N VAL A 106 -1.05 -11.57 -13.81
CA VAL A 106 -1.44 -12.44 -12.71
C VAL A 106 -2.72 -13.18 -13.09
N ASP A 107 -2.75 -14.49 -12.85
CA ASP A 107 -3.99 -15.27 -12.97
C ASP A 107 -5.00 -14.81 -11.89
N LYS A 108 -6.24 -14.53 -12.31
CA LYS A 108 -7.32 -14.06 -11.44
C LYS A 108 -7.56 -14.97 -10.22
N LYS A 109 -7.18 -16.26 -10.29
CA LYS A 109 -7.29 -17.19 -9.15
C LYS A 109 -6.46 -16.79 -7.92
N TYR A 110 -5.39 -16.00 -8.09
CA TYR A 110 -4.57 -15.51 -6.98
C TYR A 110 -5.12 -14.21 -6.38
N VAL A 111 -6.04 -13.53 -7.09
CA VAL A 111 -6.47 -12.17 -6.78
C VAL A 111 -7.72 -12.18 -5.91
N HIS A 112 -7.64 -11.47 -4.80
CA HIS A 112 -8.73 -11.18 -3.88
C HIS A 112 -9.02 -9.69 -3.95
N TYR A 113 -10.20 -9.34 -4.46
CA TYR A 113 -10.62 -7.94 -4.52
C TYR A 113 -11.06 -7.45 -3.15
N ILE A 114 -10.62 -6.24 -2.80
CA ILE A 114 -10.97 -5.57 -1.55
C ILE A 114 -11.75 -4.29 -1.82
N GLU A 115 -12.51 -3.86 -0.81
CA GLU A 115 -13.33 -2.64 -0.84
C GLU A 115 -12.97 -1.65 0.29
N ASP A 116 -13.68 -0.53 0.37
CA ASP A 116 -13.52 0.46 1.44
C ASP A 116 -14.10 -0.03 2.78
N ASN A 117 -13.44 0.31 3.89
CA ASN A 117 -13.84 -0.06 5.25
C ASN A 117 -14.02 -1.57 5.47
N GLU A 118 -13.31 -2.39 4.70
CA GLU A 118 -13.28 -3.84 4.88
C GLU A 118 -12.30 -4.20 6.00
N THR A 119 -12.61 -5.24 6.77
CA THR A 119 -11.66 -5.87 7.69
C THR A 119 -11.27 -7.22 7.14
N LEU A 120 -10.02 -7.34 6.70
CA LEU A 120 -9.44 -8.54 6.16
C LEU A 120 -8.91 -9.42 7.30
N HIS A 121 -9.39 -10.65 7.34
CA HIS A 121 -8.94 -11.70 8.24
C HIS A 121 -8.05 -12.67 7.46
N ILE A 122 -6.73 -12.50 7.58
CA ILE A 122 -5.75 -13.22 6.76
C ILE A 122 -5.06 -14.29 7.62
N PHE A 123 -5.00 -15.51 7.10
CA PHE A 123 -4.45 -16.71 7.75
C PHE A 123 -5.05 -17.00 9.14
N ASN A 124 -6.39 -17.15 9.21
CA ASN A 124 -7.11 -17.47 10.46
C ASN A 124 -6.83 -16.46 11.59
N ASP A 125 -6.98 -15.18 11.29
CA ASP A 125 -6.78 -14.05 12.22
C ASP A 125 -5.33 -13.82 12.67
N ASP A 126 -4.35 -14.45 12.03
CA ASP A 126 -2.93 -14.10 12.20
C ASP A 126 -2.67 -12.61 11.89
N PHE A 127 -3.43 -12.06 10.95
CA PHE A 127 -3.44 -10.65 10.61
C PHE A 127 -4.87 -10.14 10.45
N ILE A 128 -5.17 -9.03 11.12
CA ILE A 128 -6.41 -8.27 10.98
C ILE A 128 -6.05 -6.92 10.37
N ILE A 129 -6.36 -6.74 9.09
CA ILE A 129 -6.01 -5.54 8.31
C ILE A 129 -7.29 -4.79 7.97
N LYS A 130 -7.37 -3.49 8.25
CA LYS A 130 -8.46 -2.67 7.73
C LYS A 130 -8.05 -1.96 6.46
N THR A 131 -8.97 -1.83 5.52
CA THR A 131 -8.77 -1.14 4.26
C THR A 131 -9.41 0.25 4.31
N ILE A 132 -8.73 1.25 3.76
CA ILE A 132 -9.26 2.60 3.60
C ILE A 132 -9.03 3.00 2.15
N TYR A 133 -10.11 3.07 1.37
CA TYR A 133 -10.07 3.45 -0.04
C TYR A 133 -9.68 4.93 -0.20
N SER A 134 -8.58 5.21 -0.88
CA SER A 134 -7.99 6.54 -0.95
C SER A 134 -7.63 6.92 -2.39
N PRO A 135 -8.60 6.93 -3.33
CA PRO A 135 -8.34 7.26 -4.72
C PRO A 135 -7.84 8.69 -4.85
N GLY A 136 -7.04 8.93 -5.88
CA GLY A 136 -6.49 10.25 -6.17
C GLY A 136 -5.18 10.15 -6.91
N HIS A 137 -4.21 9.44 -6.33
CA HIS A 137 -2.97 9.11 -7.02
C HIS A 137 -3.21 8.08 -8.14
N SER A 138 -3.99 7.06 -7.82
CA SER A 138 -4.54 6.11 -8.78
C SER A 138 -6.03 5.89 -8.50
N ILE A 139 -6.75 5.27 -9.45
CA ILE A 139 -8.19 5.04 -9.33
C ILE A 139 -8.58 4.09 -8.20
N GLY A 140 -7.66 3.26 -7.69
CA GLY A 140 -7.94 2.38 -6.56
C GLY A 140 -6.88 2.33 -5.49
N SER A 141 -6.08 3.38 -5.36
CA SER A 141 -5.18 3.59 -4.22
C SER A 141 -5.88 3.24 -2.90
N THR A 142 -5.23 2.42 -2.08
CA THR A 142 -5.78 1.91 -0.81
C THR A 142 -4.73 1.99 0.29
N VAL A 143 -5.12 2.54 1.43
CA VAL A 143 -4.35 2.50 2.67
C VAL A 143 -4.71 1.24 3.44
N TYR A 144 -3.70 0.57 4.00
CA TYR A 144 -3.89 -0.56 4.92
C TYR A 144 -3.56 -0.14 6.35
N GLU A 145 -4.49 -0.35 7.28
CA GLU A 145 -4.28 -0.17 8.71
C GLU A 145 -3.98 -1.53 9.36
N TYR A 146 -2.85 -1.61 10.08
CA TYR A 146 -2.49 -2.75 10.90
C TYR A 146 -1.91 -2.27 12.23
N GLU A 147 -2.52 -2.70 13.33
CA GLU A 147 -2.22 -2.21 14.68
C GLU A 147 -2.22 -0.66 14.73
N ASN A 148 -1.06 -0.04 14.96
CA ASN A 148 -0.89 1.42 15.05
C ASN A 148 -0.13 2.00 13.84
N ILE A 149 -0.25 1.35 12.67
CA ILE A 149 0.45 1.73 11.44
C ILE A 149 -0.55 1.84 10.29
N TYR A 150 -0.38 2.90 9.48
CA TYR A 150 -1.00 3.07 8.18
C TYR A 150 0.04 2.88 7.08
N PHE A 151 -0.15 1.91 6.21
CA PHE A 151 0.62 1.73 4.99
C PHE A 151 -0.07 2.48 3.86
N THR A 152 0.44 3.67 3.51
CA THR A 152 -0.29 4.63 2.67
C THR A 152 0.00 4.51 1.19
N GLY A 153 0.98 3.68 0.79
CA GLY A 153 1.46 3.67 -0.59
C GLY A 153 1.78 5.10 -1.04
N ASP A 154 1.27 5.48 -2.21
CA ASP A 154 1.53 6.80 -2.79
C ASP A 154 0.38 7.77 -2.57
N PHE A 155 -0.47 7.53 -1.58
CA PHE A 155 -1.54 8.46 -1.23
C PHE A 155 -0.99 9.68 -0.46
N ILE A 156 -0.30 9.45 0.65
CA ILE A 156 0.24 10.49 1.54
C ILE A 156 1.66 10.13 1.97
N PHE A 157 2.56 11.10 1.86
CA PHE A 157 3.93 11.09 2.35
C PHE A 157 4.12 12.06 3.51
N SER A 158 5.35 12.18 4.02
CA SER A 158 5.64 12.98 5.22
C SER A 158 5.45 14.49 5.03
N ASP A 159 5.81 14.98 3.83
CA ASP A 159 5.82 16.38 3.45
C ASP A 159 5.19 16.63 2.07
N ALA A 160 4.77 15.59 1.36
CA ALA A 160 4.08 15.64 0.07
C ALA A 160 2.88 14.69 -0.02
N ILE A 161 2.06 14.82 -1.06
CA ILE A 161 1.01 13.87 -1.43
C ILE A 161 1.36 13.14 -2.73
N GLY A 162 0.62 12.08 -3.02
CA GLY A 162 0.70 11.38 -4.31
C GLY A 162 0.56 12.29 -5.51
N ARG A 163 1.32 11.99 -6.57
CA ARG A 163 1.15 12.66 -7.86
C ARG A 163 -0.27 12.49 -8.40
N VAL A 164 -0.84 13.55 -8.94
CA VAL A 164 -2.20 13.63 -9.51
C VAL A 164 -2.21 14.02 -10.99
N ASP A 165 -1.10 13.75 -11.68
CA ASP A 165 -0.87 14.02 -13.10
C ASP A 165 -0.60 12.75 -13.92
N LEU A 166 -0.88 11.57 -13.34
CA LEU A 166 -0.69 10.26 -13.94
C LEU A 166 -2.00 9.70 -14.52
N PRO A 167 -1.96 8.68 -15.40
CA PRO A 167 -3.16 8.01 -15.85
C PRO A 167 -4.01 7.53 -14.67
N THR A 168 -5.33 7.72 -14.77
CA THR A 168 -6.34 7.35 -13.74
C THR A 168 -6.30 8.16 -12.44
N SER A 169 -5.32 9.04 -12.27
CA SER A 169 -5.26 9.98 -11.15
C SER A 169 -6.36 11.06 -11.26
N ASN A 170 -6.74 11.63 -10.12
CA ASN A 170 -7.77 12.67 -10.04
C ASN A 170 -7.59 13.54 -8.79
N ILE A 171 -7.41 14.85 -8.98
CA ILE A 171 -7.19 15.80 -7.88
C ILE A 171 -8.40 15.94 -6.94
N ASP A 172 -9.63 15.92 -7.47
CA ASP A 172 -10.83 16.06 -6.64
C ASP A 172 -11.04 14.84 -5.73
N GLN A 173 -10.71 13.65 -6.24
CA GLN A 173 -10.66 12.42 -5.46
C GLN A 173 -9.55 12.47 -4.42
N MET A 174 -8.34 12.92 -4.77
CA MET A 174 -7.24 13.09 -3.82
C MET A 174 -7.63 14.02 -2.66
N VAL A 175 -8.21 15.18 -2.97
CA VAL A 175 -8.72 16.14 -1.97
C VAL A 175 -9.75 15.49 -1.04
N SER A 176 -10.72 14.78 -1.62
CA SER A 176 -11.77 14.08 -0.86
C SER A 176 -11.19 12.98 0.04
N SER A 177 -10.26 12.19 -0.49
CA SER A 177 -9.55 11.14 0.24
C SER A 177 -8.72 11.71 1.39
N ILE A 178 -7.99 12.80 1.19
CA ILE A 178 -7.20 13.48 2.23
C ILE A 178 -8.13 13.95 3.37
N LYS A 179 -9.22 14.65 3.03
CA LYS A 179 -10.19 15.12 4.03
C LYS A 179 -10.75 13.96 4.86
N ARG A 180 -11.19 12.90 4.19
CA ARG A 180 -11.73 11.70 4.84
C ARG A 180 -10.70 11.01 5.73
N PHE A 181 -9.50 10.77 5.22
CA PHE A 181 -8.42 10.13 5.97
C PHE A 181 -8.03 10.93 7.20
N MET A 182 -7.84 12.25 7.09
CA MET A 182 -7.47 13.11 8.23
C MET A 182 -8.54 13.20 9.32
N LYS A 183 -9.81 12.93 8.98
CA LYS A 183 -10.93 12.84 9.92
C LYS A 183 -10.97 11.48 10.65
N LEU A 184 -10.64 10.41 9.95
CA LEU A 184 -10.71 9.03 10.47
C LEU A 184 -9.43 8.57 11.15
N CYS A 185 -8.26 9.07 10.74
CA CYS A 185 -6.99 8.51 11.16
C CYS A 185 -6.68 8.79 12.64
N ASN A 186 -6.08 7.81 13.31
CA ASN A 186 -5.53 8.04 14.63
C ASN A 186 -4.20 8.80 14.51
N LYS A 187 -4.16 10.00 15.09
CA LYS A 187 -3.01 10.91 15.03
C LYS A 187 -1.71 10.32 15.61
N ASN A 188 -1.80 9.31 16.48
CA ASN A 188 -0.62 8.67 17.07
C ASN A 188 -0.07 7.50 16.24
N TYR A 189 -0.74 7.13 15.15
CA TYR A 189 -0.29 6.02 14.31
C TYR A 189 0.85 6.47 13.39
N LEU A 190 1.72 5.51 13.06
CA LEU A 190 2.82 5.70 12.14
C LEU A 190 2.30 5.64 10.70
N ILE A 191 2.74 6.56 9.85
CA ILE A 191 2.56 6.56 8.41
C ILE A 191 3.78 5.91 7.78
N CYS A 192 3.53 4.83 7.04
CA CYS A 192 4.49 4.03 6.29
C CYS A 192 4.17 4.15 4.79
N PRO A 193 4.71 5.18 4.12
CA PRO A 193 4.42 5.44 2.71
C PRO A 193 5.15 4.50 1.74
N GLY A 194 4.68 4.48 0.50
CA GLY A 194 5.28 3.78 -0.62
C GLY A 194 6.66 4.30 -0.99
N HIS A 195 6.90 5.59 -0.82
CA HIS A 195 8.20 6.24 -0.98
C HIS A 195 8.53 7.11 0.22
N GLU A 196 9.79 7.52 0.35
CA GLU A 196 10.25 8.44 1.41
C GLU A 196 10.24 7.86 2.84
N SER A 197 10.37 8.76 3.82
CA SER A 197 10.53 8.43 5.23
C SER A 197 9.20 8.38 5.97
N PHE A 198 9.20 7.66 7.09
CA PHE A 198 8.02 7.53 7.94
C PHE A 198 7.76 8.81 8.73
N CYS A 199 6.50 9.06 9.06
CA CYS A 199 6.13 10.12 9.99
C CYS A 199 4.95 9.67 10.85
N TYR A 200 4.65 10.39 11.94
CA TYR A 200 3.40 10.16 12.66
C TYR A 200 2.26 10.95 12.01
N ALA A 201 1.06 10.40 12.01
CA ALA A 201 -0.13 11.03 11.42
C ALA A 201 -0.40 12.44 11.98
N LYS A 202 -0.10 12.69 13.27
CA LYS A 202 -0.19 14.02 13.90
C LYS A 202 0.67 15.09 13.21
N ASN A 203 1.78 14.70 12.58
CA ASN A 203 2.71 15.62 11.93
C ASN A 203 2.29 15.96 10.50
N LEU A 204 1.34 15.23 9.89
CA LEU A 204 0.97 15.42 8.47
C LEU A 204 0.51 16.85 8.20
N ARG A 205 -0.45 17.37 8.98
CA ARG A 205 -0.92 18.76 8.79
C ARG A 205 0.15 19.80 9.09
N GLU A 206 1.16 19.50 9.89
CA GLU A 206 2.20 20.47 10.26
C GLU A 206 3.34 20.49 9.23
N ASN A 207 3.68 19.34 8.66
CA ASN A 207 4.86 19.18 7.80
C ASN A 207 4.51 19.17 6.31
N ASN A 208 3.29 18.78 5.94
CA ASN A 208 2.88 18.61 4.56
C ASN A 208 2.10 19.84 4.07
N MET A 209 2.75 20.67 3.24
CA MET A 209 2.15 21.90 2.72
C MET A 209 0.97 21.63 1.79
N GLU A 210 0.97 20.53 1.05
CA GLU A 210 -0.13 20.17 0.15
C GLU A 210 -1.37 19.77 0.94
N ILE A 211 -1.22 19.01 2.03
CA ILE A 211 -2.31 18.72 2.97
C ILE A 211 -2.84 20.00 3.60
N LYS A 212 -1.98 20.95 4.00
CA LYS A 212 -2.45 22.26 4.51
C LYS A 212 -3.30 22.99 3.48
N GLN A 213 -2.81 23.08 2.24
CA GLN A 213 -3.52 23.74 1.14
C GLN A 213 -4.89 23.12 0.88
N VAL A 214 -5.02 21.79 0.99
CA VAL A 214 -6.33 21.12 0.88
C VAL A 214 -7.34 21.71 1.87
N PHE A 215 -6.95 21.96 3.12
CA PHE A 215 -7.86 22.52 4.13
C PHE A 215 -8.02 24.03 4.01
N ASP A 216 -6.99 24.75 3.59
CA ASP A 216 -7.05 26.21 3.40
C ASP A 216 -7.95 26.60 2.21
N VAL A 217 -7.88 25.84 1.11
CA VAL A 217 -8.62 26.12 -0.13
C VAL A 217 -10.04 25.55 -0.09
N TYR A 218 -10.19 24.31 0.37
CA TYR A 218 -11.46 23.59 0.29
C TYR A 218 -12.22 23.56 1.62
N GLY A 219 -11.66 24.10 2.71
CA GLY A 219 -12.26 24.13 4.05
C GLY A 219 -12.35 22.76 4.74
N ASP A 220 -12.57 22.77 6.06
CA ASP A 220 -12.85 21.57 6.87
C ASP A 220 -14.28 21.04 6.68
N LYS A 221 -15.17 21.79 6.03
CA LYS A 221 -16.57 21.39 5.81
C LYS A 221 -16.67 20.52 4.56
N GLU A 222 -16.91 19.23 4.76
CA GLU A 222 -17.77 18.48 3.83
C GLU A 222 -19.12 19.20 3.85
N ASN A 223 -19.69 19.51 2.69
CA ASN A 223 -21.08 19.95 2.65
C ASN A 223 -21.93 18.95 3.46
N GLU A 224 -22.74 19.49 4.37
CA GLU A 224 -23.67 18.76 5.24
C GLU A 224 -24.49 17.68 4.52
#